data_AF-A0A9X3BPF6-F1
#
_entry.id   AF-A0A9X3BPF6-F1
#
_cell.length_a   1.000
_cell.length_b   1.000
_cell.length_c   1.000
_cell.angle_alpha   90.00
_cell.angle_beta   90.00
_cell.angle_gamma   90.00
#
_symmetry.space_group_name_H-M   'P 1'
#
loop_
_entity.id
_entity.type
_entity.pdbx_description
1 polymer ?
#
loop_
_entity_poly.entity_id
_entity_poly.type
_entity_poly.pdbx_seq_one_letter_code
_entity_poly.pdbx_strand_id
1 'polypeptide(L)'
;MAAKTHIDTEATASGLAAAAQARLTAIAGTDITLPQGLYVSATNALGAGLIAARLADLSTRVTTAAAAAVTSVAMYESTEQANAATLTT
;
A
#
# COMPACT_ATOMS: atom_id res chain seq x y z
N MET A 1 -24.68 19.54 -18.15
CA MET A 1 -24.34 19.66 -16.71
C MET A 1 -23.02 18.92 -16.51
N ALA A 2 -21.94 19.60 -16.12
CA ALA A 2 -20.73 18.89 -15.70
C ALA A 2 -21.07 18.11 -14.42
N ALA A 3 -20.85 16.78 -14.42
CA ALA A 3 -21.13 15.95 -13.28
C ALA A 3 -20.32 16.46 -12.08
N LYS A 4 -21.02 16.86 -11.01
CA LYS A 4 -20.48 17.50 -9.80
C LYS A 4 -19.64 16.54 -8.92
N THR A 5 -19.25 15.39 -9.48
CA THR A 5 -18.66 14.23 -8.83
C THR A 5 -17.44 13.69 -9.58
N HIS A 6 -16.87 14.44 -10.56
CA HIS A 6 -15.69 13.97 -11.25
C HIS A 6 -14.51 13.88 -10.26
N ILE A 7 -14.20 12.66 -9.85
CA ILE A 7 -13.05 12.37 -9.00
C ILE A 7 -11.81 12.65 -9.85
N ASP A 8 -10.84 13.34 -9.28
CA ASP A 8 -9.51 13.49 -9.87
C ASP A 8 -8.77 12.16 -9.69
N THR A 9 -8.91 11.28 -10.68
CA THR A 9 -8.36 9.92 -10.67
C THR A 9 -6.85 9.91 -10.74
N GLU A 10 -6.24 10.89 -11.43
CA GLU A 10 -4.79 11.04 -11.51
C GLU A 10 -4.20 11.44 -10.16
N ALA A 11 -4.74 12.50 -9.54
CA ALA A 11 -4.32 12.92 -8.19
C ALA A 11 -4.57 11.82 -7.15
N THR A 12 -5.67 11.07 -7.29
CA THR A 12 -5.99 9.94 -6.41
C THR A 12 -4.97 8.81 -6.57
N ALA A 13 -4.70 8.35 -7.79
CA ALA A 13 -3.72 7.28 -8.05
C ALA A 13 -2.30 7.66 -7.58
N SER A 14 -1.89 8.91 -7.86
CA SER A 14 -0.65 9.52 -7.37
C SER A 14 -0.56 9.51 -5.83
N GLY A 15 -1.61 9.98 -5.15
CA GLY A 15 -1.67 10.01 -3.70
C GLY A 15 -1.61 8.62 -3.06
N LEU A 16 -2.27 7.62 -3.67
CA LEU A 16 -2.18 6.23 -3.22
C LEU A 16 -0.78 5.66 -3.39
N ALA A 17 -0.13 5.90 -4.53
CA ALA A 17 1.24 5.44 -4.77
C ALA A 17 2.23 6.07 -3.76
N ALA A 18 2.11 7.39 -3.51
CA ALA A 18 2.92 8.08 -2.52
C ALA A 18 2.69 7.54 -1.09
N ALA A 19 1.44 7.29 -0.73
CA ALA A 19 1.10 6.73 0.58
C ALA A 19 1.56 5.28 0.76
N ALA A 20 1.61 4.48 -0.32
CA ALA A 20 2.21 3.14 -0.30
C ALA A 20 3.73 3.21 -0.12
N GLN A 21 4.39 4.14 -0.84
CA GLN A 21 5.83 4.34 -0.71
C GLN A 21 6.22 4.78 0.70
N ALA A 22 5.47 5.72 1.30
CA ALA A 22 5.70 6.14 2.68
C ALA A 22 5.61 4.96 3.68
N ARG A 23 4.65 4.05 3.47
CA ARG A 23 4.52 2.83 4.30
C ARG A 23 5.68 1.86 4.10
N LEU A 24 6.13 1.64 2.85
CA LEU A 24 7.29 0.80 2.57
C LEU A 24 8.57 1.36 3.20
N THR A 25 8.78 2.68 3.12
CA THR A 25 9.91 3.35 3.79
C THR A 25 9.85 3.18 5.31
N ALA A 26 8.67 3.30 5.93
CA ALA A 26 8.51 3.08 7.36
C ALA A 26 8.84 1.63 7.77
N ILE A 27 8.44 0.65 6.96
CA ILE A 27 8.77 -0.76 7.21
C ILE A 27 10.28 -0.99 7.08
N ALA A 28 10.91 -0.46 6.03
CA ALA A 28 12.35 -0.62 5.80
C ALA A 28 13.22 0.09 6.85
N GLY A 29 12.74 1.19 7.43
CA GLY A 29 13.43 1.93 8.49
C GLY A 29 13.23 1.36 9.90
N THR A 30 12.57 0.22 10.04
CA THR A 30 12.33 -0.39 11.36
C THR A 30 13.59 -1.14 11.85
N ASP A 31 14.32 -0.53 12.78
CA ASP A 31 15.41 -1.20 13.49
C ASP A 31 14.88 -2.15 14.57
N ILE A 32 15.30 -3.41 14.51
CA ILE A 32 14.94 -4.43 15.50
C ILE A 32 16.01 -4.44 16.60
N THR A 33 15.74 -3.73 17.69
CA THR A 33 16.62 -3.74 18.88
C THR A 33 15.99 -4.57 19.99
N LEU A 34 16.69 -5.64 20.40
CA LEU A 34 16.28 -6.51 21.50
C LEU A 34 17.36 -6.48 22.61
N PRO A 35 16.99 -6.61 23.90
CA PRO A 35 17.95 -6.66 25.00
C PRO A 35 19.00 -7.76 24.81
N GLN A 36 20.25 -7.54 25.19
CA GLN A 36 21.30 -8.55 25.04
C GLN A 36 21.68 -9.17 26.39
N GLY A 37 21.82 -10.50 26.43
CA GLY A 37 22.24 -11.25 27.62
C GLY A 37 22.34 -12.76 27.33
N LEU A 38 23.27 -13.47 27.98
CA LEU A 38 23.60 -14.88 27.70
C LEU A 38 22.38 -15.83 27.78
N TYR A 39 21.42 -15.56 28.65
CA TYR A 39 20.20 -16.36 28.82
C TYR A 39 19.06 -16.00 27.86
N VAL A 40 19.13 -14.85 27.18
CA VAL A 40 18.06 -14.33 26.31
C VAL A 40 18.49 -14.21 24.85
N SER A 41 19.78 -14.36 24.53
CA SER A 41 20.32 -14.18 23.18
C SER A 41 19.70 -15.13 22.14
N ALA A 42 19.52 -16.41 22.47
CA ALA A 42 18.91 -17.39 21.56
C ALA A 42 17.43 -17.08 21.29
N THR A 43 16.66 -16.75 22.34
CA THR A 43 15.25 -16.34 22.19
C THR A 43 15.11 -15.02 21.45
N ASN A 44 16.05 -14.09 21.64
CA ASN A 44 16.04 -12.81 20.93
C ASN A 44 16.44 -12.95 19.46
N ALA A 45 17.35 -13.87 19.12
CA ALA A 45 17.62 -14.19 17.72
C ALA A 45 16.37 -14.75 17.02
N LEU A 46 15.62 -15.65 17.69
CA LEU A 46 14.34 -16.15 17.17
C LEU A 46 13.31 -15.02 17.05
N GLY A 47 13.18 -14.18 18.07
CA GLY A 47 12.26 -13.04 18.07
C GLY A 47 12.55 -12.04 16.95
N ALA A 48 13.83 -11.68 16.76
CA ALA A 48 14.26 -10.81 15.69
C ALA A 48 13.95 -11.40 14.30
N GLY A 49 14.19 -12.70 14.12
CA GLY A 49 13.85 -13.42 12.90
C GLY A 49 12.34 -13.39 12.58
N LEU A 50 11.49 -13.61 13.59
CA LEU A 50 10.03 -13.54 13.44
C LEU A 50 9.55 -12.12 13.10
N ILE A 51 10.11 -11.10 13.74
CA ILE A 51 9.80 -9.69 13.45
C ILE A 51 10.20 -9.36 12.00
N ALA A 52 11.42 -9.73 11.59
CA ALA A 52 11.89 -9.53 10.22
C ALA A 52 10.99 -10.23 9.18
N ALA A 53 10.61 -11.48 9.43
CA ALA A 53 9.69 -12.22 8.57
C ALA A 53 8.32 -11.53 8.45
N ARG A 54 7.80 -10.98 9.56
CA ARG A 54 6.52 -10.26 9.55
C ARG A 54 6.61 -8.92 8.81
N LEU A 55 7.73 -8.20 8.92
CA LEU A 55 7.96 -6.96 8.16
C LEU A 55 8.06 -7.24 6.64
N ALA A 56 8.64 -8.37 6.25
CA ALA A 56 8.67 -8.81 4.85
C ALA A 56 7.27 -9.16 4.30
N ASP A 57 6.46 -9.91 5.07
CA ASP A 57 5.05 -10.18 4.75
C ASP A 57 4.24 -8.88 4.61
N LEU A 58 4.43 -7.94 5.54
CA LEU A 58 3.74 -6.65 5.50
C LEU A 58 4.13 -5.82 4.27
N SER A 59 5.43 -5.79 3.91
CA SER A 59 5.91 -5.09 2.71
C SER A 59 5.26 -5.63 1.43
N THR A 60 5.14 -6.95 1.34
CA THR A 60 4.48 -7.62 0.21
C THR A 60 3.02 -7.22 0.12
N ARG A 61 2.29 -7.26 1.24
CA ARG A 61 0.87 -6.88 1.30
C ARG A 61 0.65 -5.42 0.93
N VAL A 62 1.50 -4.50 1.39
CA VAL A 62 1.41 -3.07 1.04
C VAL A 62 1.58 -2.89 -0.47
N THR A 63 2.56 -3.57 -1.07
CA THR A 63 2.81 -3.50 -2.51
C THR A 63 1.63 -4.04 -3.32
N THR A 64 1.11 -5.20 -2.96
CA THR A 64 -0.06 -5.80 -3.63
C THR A 64 -1.31 -4.95 -3.48
N ALA A 65 -1.58 -4.44 -2.27
CA ALA A 65 -2.75 -3.60 -2.02
C ALA A 65 -2.67 -2.25 -2.76
N ALA A 66 -1.48 -1.66 -2.86
CA ALA A 66 -1.27 -0.44 -3.62
C ALA A 66 -1.56 -0.65 -5.11
N ALA A 67 -1.06 -1.73 -5.70
CA ALA A 67 -1.35 -2.07 -7.09
C ALA A 67 -2.85 -2.27 -7.33
N ALA A 68 -3.53 -3.03 -6.47
CA ALA A 68 -4.97 -3.27 -6.57
C ALA A 68 -5.78 -1.96 -6.45
N ALA A 69 -5.37 -1.05 -5.57
CA ALA A 69 -6.06 0.21 -5.38
C ALA A 69 -5.89 1.16 -6.58
N VAL A 70 -4.71 1.24 -7.18
CA VAL A 70 -4.49 1.99 -8.44
C VAL A 70 -5.35 1.40 -9.57
N THR A 71 -5.42 0.07 -9.70
CA THR A 71 -6.30 -0.59 -10.68
C THR A 71 -7.78 -0.26 -10.43
N SER A 72 -8.21 -0.19 -9.17
CA SER A 72 -9.59 0.19 -8.83
C SER A 72 -9.93 1.61 -9.28
N VAL A 73 -8.98 2.55 -9.18
CA VAL A 73 -9.17 3.93 -9.66
C VAL A 73 -9.29 3.96 -11.18
N ALA A 74 -8.43 3.21 -11.90
CA ALA A 74 -8.52 3.10 -13.35
C ALA A 74 -9.84 2.48 -13.83
N MET A 75 -10.40 1.52 -13.09
CA MET A 75 -11.71 0.93 -13.37
C MET A 75 -12.87 1.90 -13.16
N TYR A 76 -12.76 2.79 -12.17
CA TYR A 76 -13.74 3.87 -12.01
C TYR A 76 -13.76 4.77 -13.24
N GLU A 77 -12.58 5.17 -13.72
CA GLU A 77 -12.47 6.05 -14.89
C GLU A 77 -13.01 5.42 -16.18
N SER A 78 -12.70 4.14 -16.43
CA SER A 78 -13.25 3.42 -17.58
C SER A 78 -14.78 3.28 -17.52
N THR A 79 -15.33 3.10 -16.32
CA THR A 79 -16.78 3.01 -16.10
C THR A 79 -17.46 4.36 -16.35
N GLU A 80 -16.90 5.46 -15.87
CA GLU A 80 -17.41 6.81 -16.13
C GLU A 80 -17.40 7.14 -17.64
N GLN A 81 -16.32 6.79 -18.35
CA GLN A 81 -16.25 6.98 -19.81
C GLN A 81 -17.30 6.15 -20.56
N ALA A 82 -17.51 4.89 -20.18
CA ALA A 82 -18.52 4.02 -20.79
C ALA A 82 -19.96 4.53 -20.54
N ASN A 83 -20.24 5.01 -19.34
CA ASN A 83 -21.53 5.61 -18.99
C ASN A 83 -21.78 6.91 -19.76
N ALA A 84 -20.76 7.76 -19.89
CA ALA A 84 -20.86 8.99 -20.67
C ALA A 84 -21.20 8.69 -22.14
N ALA A 85 -20.55 7.70 -22.74
CA ALA A 85 -20.81 7.29 -24.12
C ALA A 85 -22.25 6.80 -24.34
N THR A 86 -22.78 5.98 -23.42
CA THR A 86 -24.15 5.45 -23.51
C THR A 86 -25.23 6.50 -23.26
N LEU A 87 -24.96 7.53 -22.46
CA LEU A 87 -25.89 8.64 -22.24
C LEU A 87 -25.95 9.64 -23.41
N THR A 88 -24.93 9.67 -24.26
CA THR A 88 -24.85 10.57 -25.44
C THR A 88 -25.40 9.98 -26.74
N THR A 89 -25.76 8.69 -26.75
CA THR A 89 -26.39 7.97 -27.87
C THR A 89 -27.88 7.81 -27.65
#